data_AF-B8C9M2-F1
#
_entry.id   AF-B8C9M2-F1
#
_cell.length_a   1.000
_cell.length_b   1.000
_cell.length_c   1.000
_cell.angle_alpha   90.00
_cell.angle_beta   90.00
_cell.angle_gamma   90.00
#
_symmetry.space_group_name_H-M   'P 1'
#
loop_
_entity.id
_entity.type
_entity.pdbx_description
1 polymer ?
#
loop_
_entity_poly.entity_id
_entity_poly.type
_entity_poly.pdbx_seq_one_letter_code
_entity_poly.pdbx_strand_id
1 'polypeptide(L)'
;MKAIVLGTILFLCIVALITNSKYIRVQTNTIVSEQERGVTVSKGFRKKGGAEVQSSNAGDTEEEGDDSFDAGNEPELSSCFRARNDLALASHGRLPKPFINVGMPKMGSTSLHSFFCCGNYTSSHWECGKGKGLCADCMKRAVVKDTPPLRSCGNFDSWMQMDRDVFFPQIEMLNEIHNEAPNATYVLTFRDMNAWNNSLHHWIGGKNKSISFAERLTQANITGLPSGKGSNVDDLAEFFCNHVINIRNFVAEHPSHALVEIEMTDPMAGERLERIFGIKQSCWQQQNKNPVLHTEKSDKVRNTCYP
;
A
#
# COMPACT_ATOMS: atom_id res chain seq x y z
N MET A 1 -2.61 46.58 -39.66
CA MET A 1 -3.74 46.40 -38.71
C MET A 1 -4.38 45.00 -38.75
N LYS A 2 -4.48 44.30 -39.90
CA LYS A 2 -5.12 42.96 -39.94
C LYS A 2 -4.33 41.82 -39.24
N ALA A 3 -3.00 41.91 -39.14
CA ALA A 3 -2.18 40.87 -38.52
C ALA A 3 -2.23 40.82 -36.98
N ILE A 4 -2.53 41.96 -36.33
CA ILE A 4 -2.57 42.04 -34.85
C ILE A 4 -3.83 41.36 -34.30
N VAL A 5 -4.94 41.40 -35.05
CA VAL A 5 -6.22 40.82 -34.62
C VAL A 5 -6.20 39.29 -34.63
N LEU A 6 -5.43 38.66 -35.55
CA LEU A 6 -5.32 37.20 -35.59
C LEU A 6 -4.51 36.64 -34.41
N GLY A 7 -3.49 37.36 -33.96
CA GLY A 7 -2.64 36.94 -32.84
C GLY A 7 -3.39 36.91 -31.51
N THR A 8 -4.27 37.89 -31.25
CA THR A 8 -5.06 37.95 -30.01
C THR A 8 -6.13 36.86 -29.94
N ILE A 9 -6.74 36.51 -31.08
CA ILE A 9 -7.74 35.43 -31.13
C ILE A 9 -7.09 34.07 -30.88
N LEU A 10 -5.90 33.82 -31.46
CA LEU A 10 -5.18 32.57 -31.24
C LEU A 10 -4.71 32.43 -29.78
N PHE A 11 -4.25 33.52 -29.16
CA PHE A 11 -3.83 33.52 -27.75
C PHE A 11 -5.01 33.25 -26.80
N LEU A 12 -6.19 33.83 -27.06
CA LEU A 12 -7.40 33.57 -26.26
C LEU A 12 -7.92 32.14 -26.42
N CYS A 13 -7.83 31.53 -27.60
CA CYS A 13 -8.18 30.12 -27.81
C CYS A 13 -7.24 29.16 -27.07
N ILE A 14 -5.94 29.45 -27.04
CA ILE A 14 -4.95 28.63 -26.30
C ILE A 14 -5.18 28.74 -24.79
N VAL A 15 -5.45 29.94 -24.27
CA VAL A 15 -5.76 30.12 -22.84
C VAL A 15 -7.07 29.41 -22.45
N ALA A 16 -8.09 29.44 -23.31
CA ALA A 16 -9.35 28.73 -23.07
C ALA A 16 -9.22 27.19 -23.12
N LEU A 17 -8.33 26.66 -23.96
CA LEU A 17 -8.03 25.23 -24.00
C LEU A 17 -7.26 24.77 -22.74
N ILE A 18 -6.35 25.60 -22.23
CA ILE A 18 -5.58 25.29 -21.02
C ILE A 18 -6.46 25.36 -19.76
N THR A 19 -7.44 26.29 -19.69
CA THR A 19 -8.33 26.38 -18.52
C THR A 19 -9.43 25.32 -18.50
N ASN A 20 -9.88 24.81 -19.65
CA ASN A 20 -10.88 23.73 -19.72
C ASN A 20 -10.32 22.34 -19.42
N SER A 21 -9.01 22.13 -19.48
CA SER A 21 -8.42 20.82 -19.18
C SER A 21 -8.50 20.42 -17.70
N LYS A 22 -8.84 21.36 -16.80
CA LYS A 22 -9.03 21.09 -15.36
C LYS A 22 -10.44 20.62 -14.97
N TYR A 23 -11.38 20.50 -15.92
CA TYR A 23 -12.79 20.23 -15.62
C TYR A 23 -13.36 18.90 -16.16
N ILE A 24 -12.51 17.99 -16.66
CA ILE A 24 -12.96 16.63 -17.01
C ILE A 24 -12.94 15.77 -15.75
N ARG A 25 -13.94 15.99 -14.88
CA ARG A 25 -14.25 15.08 -13.77
C ARG A 25 -15.09 13.95 -14.36
N VAL A 26 -14.48 12.77 -14.49
CA VAL A 26 -15.18 11.53 -14.83
C VAL A 26 -16.26 11.30 -13.78
N GLN A 27 -17.52 11.48 -14.16
CA GLN A 27 -18.65 11.01 -13.36
C GLN A 27 -18.75 9.49 -13.53
N THR A 28 -18.20 8.75 -12.58
CA THR A 28 -18.56 7.35 -12.40
C THR A 28 -19.96 7.29 -11.79
N ASN A 29 -20.96 7.00 -12.63
CA ASN A 29 -22.31 6.68 -12.19
C ASN A 29 -22.27 5.43 -11.30
N THR A 30 -22.43 5.64 -9.99
CA THR A 30 -22.76 4.54 -9.07
C THR A 30 -24.27 4.36 -9.13
N ILE A 31 -24.72 3.35 -9.89
CA ILE A 31 -26.09 2.87 -9.84
C ILE A 31 -26.24 2.13 -8.52
N VAL A 32 -26.95 2.74 -7.56
CA VAL A 32 -27.45 2.08 -6.37
C VAL A 32 -28.71 1.35 -6.77
N SER A 33 -28.65 0.03 -6.94
CA SER A 33 -29.85 -0.80 -7.02
C SER A 33 -30.33 -1.13 -5.61
N GLU A 34 -31.41 -0.49 -5.19
CA GLU A 34 -32.27 -0.98 -4.11
C GLU A 34 -32.92 -2.29 -4.57
N GLN A 35 -32.65 -3.40 -3.89
CA GLN A 35 -33.55 -4.54 -3.89
C GLN A 35 -33.48 -5.26 -2.54
N GLU A 36 -34.39 -4.88 -1.64
CA GLU A 36 -34.66 -5.61 -0.41
C GLU A 36 -35.89 -6.50 -0.56
N ARG A 37 -35.72 -7.72 -0.02
CA ARG A 37 -36.72 -8.65 0.56
C ARG A 37 -37.54 -9.53 -0.36
N GLY A 38 -37.22 -10.83 -0.24
CA GLY A 38 -38.25 -11.86 -0.12
C GLY A 38 -37.75 -13.26 -0.43
N VAL A 39 -37.08 -13.94 0.51
CA VAL A 39 -37.01 -15.42 0.47
C VAL A 39 -37.14 -16.01 1.88
N THR A 40 -38.18 -16.82 1.99
CA THR A 40 -38.65 -17.61 3.13
C THR A 40 -37.78 -18.84 3.38
N VAL A 41 -37.70 -19.21 4.65
CA VAL A 41 -37.09 -20.44 5.19
C VAL A 41 -37.84 -21.68 4.72
N SER A 42 -37.11 -22.68 4.24
CA SER A 42 -37.57 -24.08 4.19
C SER A 42 -36.43 -25.04 4.57
N LYS A 43 -36.70 -25.85 5.59
CA LYS A 43 -35.89 -26.97 6.07
C LYS A 43 -36.01 -28.18 5.14
N GLY A 44 -34.96 -28.99 5.05
CA GLY A 44 -35.13 -30.46 4.97
C GLY A 44 -34.14 -31.25 4.10
N PHE A 45 -33.70 -32.39 4.68
CA PHE A 45 -33.36 -33.68 4.04
C PHE A 45 -31.92 -34.05 3.59
N ARG A 46 -31.17 -34.63 4.54
CA ARG A 46 -30.64 -36.02 4.63
C ARG A 46 -30.39 -36.88 3.37
N LYS A 47 -29.13 -37.39 3.24
CA LYS A 47 -28.59 -38.76 2.92
C LYS A 47 -27.43 -38.71 1.89
N LYS A 48 -26.20 -39.16 2.23
CA LYS A 48 -25.59 -40.52 2.17
C LYS A 48 -25.31 -41.06 0.76
N GLY A 49 -24.02 -41.38 0.52
CA GLY A 49 -23.44 -42.16 -0.59
C GLY A 49 -22.14 -41.47 -1.06
N GLY A 50 -20.93 -42.03 -1.04
CA GLY A 50 -20.49 -43.42 -0.97
C GLY A 50 -20.25 -43.98 -2.37
N ALA A 51 -19.09 -43.69 -2.98
CA ALA A 51 -18.50 -44.48 -4.06
C ALA A 51 -17.00 -44.14 -4.22
N GLU A 52 -16.19 -45.11 -3.83
CA GLU A 52 -14.82 -45.39 -4.23
C GLU A 52 -14.79 -45.84 -5.70
N VAL A 53 -13.65 -45.73 -6.40
CA VAL A 53 -13.08 -46.73 -7.35
C VAL A 53 -12.12 -46.12 -8.41
N GLN A 54 -10.90 -46.72 -8.45
CA GLN A 54 -9.89 -46.92 -9.55
C GLN A 54 -9.24 -45.69 -10.23
N SER A 55 -7.92 -45.50 -10.30
CA SER A 55 -6.73 -46.35 -10.57
C SER A 55 -6.66 -46.98 -11.96
N SER A 56 -5.88 -46.38 -12.86
CA SER A 56 -4.97 -47.10 -13.79
C SER A 56 -4.07 -46.16 -14.62
N ASN A 57 -2.77 -46.46 -14.61
CA ASN A 57 -1.77 -46.55 -15.71
C ASN A 57 -1.59 -45.38 -16.70
N ALA A 58 -0.41 -44.76 -16.75
CA ALA A 58 0.84 -45.21 -17.39
C ALA A 58 0.82 -45.06 -18.92
N GLY A 59 1.73 -44.22 -19.41
CA GLY A 59 1.94 -43.93 -20.83
C GLY A 59 3.09 -42.94 -20.99
N ASP A 60 4.30 -43.49 -21.09
CA ASP A 60 5.54 -42.81 -21.46
C ASP A 60 5.46 -42.30 -22.90
N THR A 61 5.86 -41.05 -23.11
CA THR A 61 6.39 -40.53 -24.38
C THR A 61 7.33 -39.39 -24.05
N GLU A 62 8.63 -39.68 -24.07
CA GLU A 62 9.70 -38.69 -24.11
C GLU A 62 9.81 -38.18 -25.56
N GLU A 63 9.28 -36.99 -25.82
CA GLU A 63 9.65 -36.20 -27.00
C GLU A 63 10.61 -35.11 -26.53
N GLU A 64 11.88 -35.24 -26.91
CA GLU A 64 12.89 -34.19 -26.80
C GLU A 64 12.56 -33.08 -27.80
N GLY A 65 11.74 -32.12 -27.37
CA GLY A 65 11.56 -30.84 -28.03
C GLY A 65 12.56 -29.82 -27.50
N ASP A 66 13.48 -29.39 -28.36
CA ASP A 66 14.36 -28.23 -28.19
C ASP A 66 13.51 -26.94 -28.20
N ASP A 67 12.84 -26.69 -27.08
CA ASP A 67 12.16 -25.42 -26.81
C ASP A 67 13.20 -24.44 -26.28
N SER A 68 13.81 -23.70 -27.21
CA SER A 68 14.45 -22.42 -26.92
C SER A 68 13.36 -21.43 -26.43
N PHE A 69 12.99 -21.54 -25.15
CA PHE A 69 12.10 -20.60 -24.48
C PHE A 69 12.78 -19.23 -24.47
N ASP A 70 12.22 -18.32 -25.25
CA ASP A 70 12.59 -16.92 -25.34
C ASP A 70 12.42 -16.26 -23.95
N ALA A 71 13.52 -16.16 -23.20
CA ALA A 71 13.62 -15.58 -21.85
C ALA A 71 13.48 -14.04 -21.85
N GLY A 72 12.65 -13.49 -22.74
CA GLY A 72 12.57 -12.06 -23.02
C GLY A 72 11.62 -11.26 -22.12
N ASN A 73 10.70 -11.89 -21.39
CA ASN A 73 9.64 -11.15 -20.66
C ASN A 73 9.38 -11.60 -19.19
N GLU A 74 10.19 -12.49 -18.63
CA GLU A 74 10.13 -12.85 -17.19
C GLU A 74 10.87 -11.94 -16.16
N PRO A 75 11.48 -10.76 -16.48
CA PRO A 75 12.19 -9.97 -15.48
C PRO A 75 11.33 -8.96 -14.69
N GLU A 76 10.11 -8.62 -15.10
CA GLU A 76 9.34 -7.56 -14.40
C GLU A 76 8.66 -8.04 -13.11
N LEU A 77 7.95 -9.18 -13.14
CA LEU A 77 7.22 -9.70 -11.97
C LEU A 77 8.17 -10.10 -10.83
N SER A 78 9.32 -10.71 -11.14
CA SER A 78 10.31 -11.07 -10.13
C SER A 78 10.89 -9.85 -9.41
N SER A 79 10.94 -8.69 -10.08
CA SER A 79 11.46 -7.45 -9.50
C SER A 79 10.54 -6.85 -8.41
N CYS A 80 9.26 -7.18 -8.42
CA CYS A 80 8.27 -6.67 -7.47
C CYS A 80 8.44 -7.20 -6.05
N PHE A 81 9.09 -8.35 -5.89
CA PHE A 81 9.15 -9.03 -4.59
C PHE A 81 10.47 -8.80 -3.87
N ARG A 82 11.27 -7.85 -4.35
CA ARG A 82 12.57 -7.51 -3.78
C ARG A 82 12.77 -6.01 -3.71
N ALA A 83 13.17 -5.54 -2.53
CA ALA A 83 13.61 -4.17 -2.35
C ALA A 83 14.84 -3.88 -3.22
N ARG A 84 14.82 -2.77 -3.95
CA ARG A 84 16.00 -2.26 -4.63
C ARG A 84 16.99 -1.69 -3.63
N ASN A 85 18.27 -1.88 -3.94
CA ASN A 85 19.41 -1.37 -3.17
C ASN A 85 20.13 -0.23 -3.90
N ASP A 86 19.48 0.34 -4.92
CA ASP A 86 20.02 1.32 -5.88
C ASP A 86 20.10 2.74 -5.33
N LEU A 87 19.41 3.04 -4.21
CA LEU A 87 19.72 4.20 -3.37
C LEU A 87 21.08 4.01 -2.69
N ALA A 88 22.12 4.14 -3.52
CA ALA A 88 23.48 4.34 -3.15
C ALA A 88 23.54 5.37 -2.02
N LEU A 89 24.14 4.97 -0.90
CA LEU A 89 25.11 5.64 -0.02
C LEU A 89 25.21 7.19 0.10
N ALA A 90 24.56 8.00 -0.73
CA ALA A 90 24.78 9.43 -0.89
C ALA A 90 23.94 10.32 0.04
N SER A 91 22.86 9.79 0.62
CA SER A 91 21.84 10.60 1.31
C SER A 91 21.86 10.47 2.83
N HIS A 92 23.03 10.27 3.46
CA HIS A 92 23.26 10.20 4.91
C HIS A 92 22.44 11.23 5.73
N GLY A 93 21.23 10.86 6.14
CA GLY A 93 20.31 11.72 6.92
C GLY A 93 19.82 12.98 6.20
N ARG A 94 19.96 13.07 4.87
CA ARG A 94 19.63 14.26 4.07
C ARG A 94 18.36 14.12 3.23
N LEU A 95 17.62 13.04 3.41
CA LEU A 95 16.39 12.82 2.65
C LEU A 95 15.33 13.86 3.00
N PRO A 96 14.61 14.39 1.99
CA PRO A 96 13.60 15.41 2.20
C PRO A 96 12.38 14.84 2.95
N LYS A 97 11.87 15.65 3.88
CA LYS A 97 10.67 15.34 4.65
C LYS A 97 9.40 15.85 3.96
N PRO A 98 8.23 15.24 4.21
CA PRO A 98 8.01 14.12 5.15
C PRO A 98 8.48 12.76 4.59
N PHE A 99 8.76 11.82 5.48
CA PHE A 99 8.96 10.40 5.17
C PHE A 99 7.59 9.71 5.16
N ILE A 100 7.15 9.15 4.05
CA ILE A 100 5.80 8.59 3.90
C ILE A 100 5.88 7.10 3.61
N ASN A 101 5.43 6.27 4.55
CA ASN A 101 5.35 4.83 4.35
C ASN A 101 4.21 4.52 3.38
N VAL A 102 4.58 4.02 2.21
CA VAL A 102 3.67 3.52 1.17
C VAL A 102 3.62 1.99 1.14
N GLY A 103 4.26 1.30 2.09
CA GLY A 103 4.10 -0.14 2.26
C GLY A 103 2.68 -0.55 2.63
N MET A 104 2.35 -1.82 2.38
CA MET A 104 1.05 -2.39 2.76
C MET A 104 0.96 -2.60 4.27
N PRO A 105 -0.26 -2.66 4.84
CA PRO A 105 -0.41 -2.95 6.26
C PRO A 105 0.16 -4.33 6.57
N LYS A 106 0.61 -4.52 7.82
CA LYS A 106 1.31 -5.73 8.28
C LYS A 106 2.68 -5.98 7.64
N MET A 107 3.24 -5.00 6.91
CA MET A 107 4.61 -4.99 6.40
C MET A 107 5.55 -4.06 7.21
N GLY A 108 5.43 -4.05 8.55
CA GLY A 108 6.44 -3.39 9.39
C GLY A 108 6.21 -1.93 9.79
N SER A 109 5.03 -1.37 9.54
CA SER A 109 4.69 0.03 9.90
C SER A 109 4.98 0.38 11.36
N THR A 110 4.72 -0.53 12.30
CA THR A 110 4.98 -0.30 13.74
C THR A 110 6.47 -0.23 14.07
N SER A 111 7.30 -1.06 13.43
CA SER A 111 8.75 -1.04 13.60
C SER A 111 9.34 0.26 13.05
N LEU A 112 8.90 0.67 11.85
CA LEU A 112 9.29 1.95 11.27
C LEU A 112 8.87 3.14 12.13
N HIS A 113 7.63 3.16 12.61
CA HIS A 113 7.17 4.19 13.55
C HIS A 113 8.09 4.31 14.77
N SER A 114 8.37 3.18 15.42
CA SER A 114 9.24 3.14 16.60
C SER A 114 10.67 3.59 16.29
N PHE A 115 11.19 3.22 15.12
CA PHE A 115 12.51 3.64 14.64
C PHE A 115 12.60 5.17 14.50
N PHE A 116 11.63 5.81 13.82
CA PHE A 116 11.59 7.27 13.68
C PHE A 116 11.40 7.98 15.02
N CYS A 117 10.58 7.43 15.93
CA CYS A 117 10.43 7.96 17.28
C CYS A 117 11.76 7.93 18.07
N CYS A 118 12.47 6.81 18.01
CA CYS A 118 13.79 6.67 18.64
C CYS A 118 14.82 7.65 18.03
N GLY A 119 14.67 7.98 16.75
CA GLY A 119 15.43 9.01 16.04
C GLY A 119 15.03 10.46 16.33
N ASN A 120 14.16 10.72 17.31
CA ASN A 120 13.66 12.05 17.66
C ASN A 120 12.87 12.76 16.55
N TYR A 121 12.24 11.99 15.65
CA TYR A 121 11.29 12.52 14.66
C TYR A 121 9.87 12.49 15.20
N THR A 122 9.05 13.46 14.80
CA THR A 122 7.60 13.33 14.96
C THR A 122 7.09 12.25 14.01
N SER A 123 6.36 11.26 14.55
CA SER A 123 5.87 10.14 13.76
C SER A 123 4.42 9.83 14.04
N SER A 124 3.66 9.52 12.99
CA SER A 124 2.32 8.94 13.10
C SER A 124 2.31 7.46 12.73
N HIS A 125 1.53 6.69 13.48
CA HIS A 125 1.07 5.38 13.07
C HIS A 125 -0.38 5.51 12.57
N TRP A 126 -1.29 4.55 12.84
CA TRP A 126 -2.66 4.58 12.30
C TRP A 126 -3.55 5.71 12.89
N GLU A 127 -3.18 6.31 14.03
CA GLU A 127 -3.85 7.50 14.58
C GLU A 127 -3.08 8.78 14.26
N CYS A 128 -3.84 9.78 13.83
CA CYS A 128 -3.35 11.10 13.52
C CYS A 128 -3.53 12.01 14.73
N GLY A 129 -2.51 12.11 15.58
CA GLY A 129 -2.43 13.10 16.66
C GLY A 129 -3.61 13.12 17.64
N LYS A 130 -3.53 13.99 18.65
CA LYS A 130 -4.65 14.11 19.61
C LYS A 130 -5.84 14.80 18.93
N GLY A 131 -6.97 14.10 18.86
CA GLY A 131 -8.25 14.66 18.41
C GLY A 131 -8.53 14.65 16.90
N LYS A 132 -7.64 14.11 16.04
CA LYS A 132 -7.97 13.92 14.61
C LYS A 132 -8.49 12.53 14.27
N GLY A 133 -8.29 11.57 15.19
CA GLY A 133 -8.73 10.18 15.02
C GLY A 133 -7.80 9.41 14.09
N LEU A 134 -8.37 8.52 13.29
CA LEU A 134 -7.63 7.66 12.36
C LEU A 134 -7.09 8.48 11.19
N CYS A 135 -5.85 8.20 10.77
CA CYS A 135 -5.22 8.94 9.68
C CYS A 135 -6.00 8.82 8.36
N ALA A 136 -6.39 7.61 7.98
CA ALA A 136 -7.18 7.38 6.76
C ALA A 136 -8.46 8.23 6.72
N ASP A 137 -9.26 8.20 7.80
CA ASP A 137 -10.49 8.98 7.86
C ASP A 137 -10.23 10.49 7.79
N CYS A 138 -9.17 10.94 8.45
CA CYS A 138 -8.81 12.34 8.47
C CYS A 138 -8.41 12.82 7.07
N MET A 139 -7.52 12.09 6.40
CA MET A 139 -7.04 12.44 5.05
C MET A 139 -8.20 12.44 4.06
N LYS A 140 -9.07 11.43 4.12
CA LYS A 140 -10.30 11.37 3.30
C LYS A 140 -11.18 12.60 3.50
N ARG A 141 -11.42 13.00 4.76
CA ARG A 141 -12.19 14.23 5.06
C ARG A 141 -11.49 15.49 4.56
N ALA A 142 -10.17 15.55 4.62
CA ALA A 142 -9.40 16.70 4.14
C ALA A 142 -9.55 16.88 2.63
N VAL A 143 -9.40 15.80 1.85
CA VAL A 143 -9.55 15.84 0.40
C VAL A 143 -11.00 16.11 -0.04
N VAL A 144 -12.00 15.54 0.65
CA VAL A 144 -13.42 15.90 0.41
C VAL A 144 -13.68 17.39 0.63
N LYS A 145 -12.92 18.04 1.51
CA LYS A 145 -12.99 19.48 1.78
C LYS A 145 -12.04 20.33 0.94
N ASP A 146 -11.36 19.73 -0.04
CA ASP A 146 -10.34 20.39 -0.87
C ASP A 146 -9.24 21.05 -0.02
N THR A 147 -8.79 20.33 1.02
CA THR A 147 -7.72 20.76 1.92
C THR A 147 -6.56 19.77 1.91
N PRO A 148 -5.31 20.22 2.19
CA PRO A 148 -4.14 19.35 2.15
C PRO A 148 -4.24 18.20 3.17
N PRO A 149 -4.18 16.92 2.75
CA PRO A 149 -4.42 15.76 3.61
C PRO A 149 -3.42 15.59 4.77
N LEU A 150 -2.13 15.84 4.55
CA LEU A 150 -1.11 15.67 5.59
C LEU A 150 -1.27 16.78 6.65
N ARG A 151 -1.21 18.05 6.26
CA ARG A 151 -1.29 19.22 7.16
C ARG A 151 -2.60 19.28 7.94
N SER A 152 -3.70 18.85 7.34
CA SER A 152 -5.00 18.81 8.03
C SER A 152 -5.05 17.77 9.16
N CYS A 153 -4.25 16.72 9.03
CA CYS A 153 -4.25 15.55 9.90
C CYS A 153 -3.06 15.49 10.87
N GLY A 154 -2.05 16.33 10.67
CA GLY A 154 -0.92 16.48 11.56
C GLY A 154 0.20 17.26 10.90
N ASN A 155 1.32 17.38 11.60
CA ASN A 155 2.55 17.91 11.04
C ASN A 155 3.69 16.98 11.45
N PHE A 156 3.63 15.75 10.94
CA PHE A 156 4.59 14.70 11.27
C PHE A 156 5.75 14.73 10.27
N ASP A 157 6.96 14.53 10.77
CA ASP A 157 8.15 14.28 9.96
C ASP A 157 8.04 12.93 9.23
N SER A 158 7.33 11.97 9.82
CA SER A 158 7.19 10.61 9.30
C SER A 158 5.75 10.08 9.45
N TRP A 159 5.18 9.58 8.36
CA TRP A 159 3.83 9.01 8.27
C TRP A 159 3.95 7.49 8.05
N MET A 160 3.92 6.72 9.13
CA MET A 160 4.32 5.30 9.09
C MET A 160 3.15 4.33 8.93
N GLN A 161 1.91 4.77 9.12
CA GLN A 161 0.72 4.03 8.69
C GLN A 161 -0.42 5.02 8.38
N MET A 162 -1.04 4.92 7.21
CA MET A 162 -2.13 5.82 6.80
C MET A 162 -3.43 5.06 6.50
N ASP A 163 -3.34 3.76 6.27
CA ASP A 163 -4.48 2.90 5.97
C ASP A 163 -5.43 2.70 7.15
N ARG A 164 -6.66 2.34 6.80
CA ARG A 164 -7.65 1.85 7.75
C ARG A 164 -8.61 0.90 7.04
N ASP A 165 -8.72 -0.31 7.58
CA ASP A 165 -9.62 -1.34 7.06
C ASP A 165 -9.37 -1.52 5.54
N VAL A 166 -10.30 -1.13 4.69
CA VAL A 166 -10.23 -1.31 3.22
C VAL A 166 -9.94 -0.02 2.46
N PHE A 167 -9.48 1.03 3.15
CA PHE A 167 -9.14 2.32 2.54
C PHE A 167 -7.65 2.62 2.73
N PHE A 168 -6.96 2.92 1.63
CA PHE A 168 -5.51 3.04 1.57
C PHE A 168 -5.10 4.38 0.94
N PRO A 169 -4.90 5.45 1.74
CA PRO A 169 -4.39 6.72 1.20
C PRO A 169 -3.09 6.57 0.41
N GLN A 170 -2.23 5.63 0.78
CA GLN A 170 -0.99 5.33 0.06
C GLN A 170 -1.20 4.70 -1.34
N ILE A 171 -2.42 4.31 -1.70
CA ILE A 171 -2.81 3.84 -3.03
C ILE A 171 -3.71 4.88 -3.69
N GLU A 172 -4.78 5.28 -3.00
CA GLU A 172 -5.88 6.06 -3.56
C GLU A 172 -5.59 7.57 -3.62
N MET A 173 -4.61 8.07 -2.86
CA MET A 173 -4.40 9.51 -2.66
C MET A 173 -2.96 9.96 -2.96
N LEU A 174 -2.21 9.21 -3.78
CA LEU A 174 -0.82 9.55 -4.10
C LEU A 174 -0.68 10.95 -4.73
N ASN A 175 -1.60 11.32 -5.62
CA ASN A 175 -1.59 12.63 -6.28
C ASN A 175 -1.84 13.77 -5.29
N GLU A 176 -2.80 13.63 -4.37
CA GLU A 176 -3.10 14.64 -3.36
C GLU A 176 -1.94 14.79 -2.37
N ILE A 177 -1.29 13.68 -2.00
CA ILE A 177 -0.08 13.67 -1.18
C ILE A 177 1.08 14.35 -1.91
N HIS A 178 1.30 14.05 -3.19
CA HIS A 178 2.33 14.69 -4.02
C HIS A 178 2.11 16.20 -4.16
N ASN A 179 0.86 16.62 -4.44
CA ASN A 179 0.51 18.02 -4.59
C ASN A 179 0.82 18.83 -3.31
N GLU A 180 0.66 18.21 -2.14
CA GLU A 180 1.00 18.85 -0.86
C GLU A 180 2.50 18.80 -0.55
N ALA A 181 3.17 17.68 -0.85
CA ALA A 181 4.55 17.42 -0.49
C ALA A 181 5.36 16.89 -1.70
N PRO A 182 5.64 17.73 -2.71
CA PRO A 182 6.20 17.29 -4.00
C PRO A 182 7.64 16.78 -3.92
N ASN A 183 8.30 17.01 -2.79
CA ASN A 183 9.66 16.54 -2.52
C ASN A 183 9.67 15.48 -1.41
N ALA A 184 8.53 14.87 -1.05
CA ALA A 184 8.49 13.87 0.01
C ALA A 184 9.40 12.67 -0.32
N THR A 185 9.87 11.98 0.71
CA THR A 185 10.53 10.69 0.56
C THR A 185 9.51 9.59 0.83
N TYR A 186 9.26 8.74 -0.16
CA TYR A 186 8.47 7.54 0.02
C TYR A 186 9.33 6.41 0.60
N VAL A 187 8.72 5.64 1.49
CA VAL A 187 9.31 4.46 2.13
C VAL A 187 8.44 3.26 1.76
N LEU A 188 8.96 2.33 0.98
CA LEU A 188 8.24 1.14 0.53
C LEU A 188 8.84 -0.10 1.21
N THR A 189 8.04 -0.80 2.00
CA THR A 189 8.50 -1.97 2.73
C THR A 189 8.18 -3.27 2.01
N PHE A 190 9.10 -4.22 2.14
CA PHE A 190 9.04 -5.56 1.56
C PHE A 190 9.06 -6.59 2.68
N ARG A 191 8.45 -7.74 2.40
CA ARG A 191 8.35 -8.90 3.26
C ARG A 191 8.10 -10.11 2.37
N ASP A 192 8.52 -11.30 2.79
CA ASP A 192 8.08 -12.54 2.15
C ASP A 192 6.53 -12.61 2.02
N MET A 193 6.04 -12.95 0.82
CA MET A 193 4.62 -12.94 0.49
C MET A 193 3.84 -13.98 1.30
N ASN A 194 4.43 -15.15 1.59
CA ASN A 194 3.80 -16.15 2.45
C ASN A 194 3.66 -15.64 3.88
N ALA A 195 4.71 -15.02 4.42
CA ALA A 195 4.70 -14.42 5.76
C ALA A 195 3.72 -13.24 5.86
N TRP A 196 3.60 -12.43 4.81
CA TRP A 196 2.63 -11.34 4.74
C TRP A 196 1.20 -11.88 4.66
N ASN A 197 0.93 -12.81 3.73
CA ASN A 197 -0.36 -13.53 3.61
C ASN A 197 -0.80 -14.13 4.95
N ASN A 198 0.09 -14.86 5.62
CA ASN A 198 -0.15 -15.42 6.94
C ASN A 198 -0.48 -14.32 7.96
N SER A 199 0.21 -13.18 7.91
CA SER A 199 -0.07 -12.08 8.82
C SER A 199 -1.43 -11.42 8.60
N LEU A 200 -1.98 -11.43 7.38
CA LEU A 200 -3.31 -10.88 7.09
C LEU A 200 -4.41 -11.83 7.58
N HIS A 201 -4.25 -13.13 7.36
CA HIS A 201 -5.21 -14.17 7.75
C HIS A 201 -5.33 -14.34 9.27
N HIS A 202 -4.26 -14.10 10.02
CA HIS A 202 -4.27 -14.26 11.48
C HIS A 202 -4.57 -12.97 12.25
N TRP A 203 -4.72 -11.84 11.56
CA TRP A 203 -5.00 -10.57 12.21
C TRP A 203 -6.51 -10.33 12.30
N ILE A 204 -7.05 -10.35 13.52
CA ILE A 204 -8.48 -10.13 13.84
C ILE A 204 -8.62 -8.80 14.62
N GLY A 205 -8.05 -7.73 14.08
CA GLY A 205 -8.07 -6.40 14.68
C GLY A 205 -9.19 -5.51 14.16
N GLY A 206 -9.49 -4.42 14.89
CA GLY A 206 -10.54 -3.46 14.55
C GLY A 206 -11.85 -3.68 15.29
N LYS A 207 -12.90 -2.94 14.91
CA LYS A 207 -14.23 -3.02 15.56
C LYS A 207 -14.95 -4.35 15.29
N ASN A 208 -14.64 -5.00 14.17
CA ASN A 208 -15.26 -6.25 13.77
C ASN A 208 -14.30 -7.42 14.05
N LYS A 209 -14.38 -7.96 15.27
CA LYS A 209 -13.51 -9.06 15.74
C LYS A 209 -13.92 -10.44 15.21
N SER A 210 -14.78 -10.50 14.20
CA SER A 210 -15.35 -11.74 13.69
C SER A 210 -14.63 -12.29 12.46
N ILE A 211 -13.89 -11.44 11.72
CA ILE A 211 -13.27 -11.81 10.44
C ILE A 211 -11.83 -11.32 10.34
N SER A 212 -11.00 -12.05 9.59
CA SER A 212 -9.58 -11.72 9.42
C SER A 212 -9.38 -10.47 8.54
N PHE A 213 -8.17 -9.92 8.52
CA PHE A 213 -7.91 -8.81 7.60
C PHE A 213 -8.01 -9.25 6.14
N ALA A 214 -7.46 -10.42 5.80
CA ALA A 214 -7.56 -10.99 4.46
C ALA A 214 -9.03 -11.11 4.03
N GLU A 215 -9.89 -11.61 4.90
CA GLU A 215 -11.33 -11.73 4.62
C GLU A 215 -12.00 -10.38 4.36
N ARG A 216 -11.61 -9.32 5.09
CA ARG A 216 -12.10 -7.95 4.81
C ARG A 216 -11.65 -7.43 3.46
N LEU A 217 -10.43 -7.74 3.03
CA LEU A 217 -9.94 -7.40 1.70
C LEU A 217 -10.71 -8.17 0.63
N THR A 218 -10.92 -9.47 0.82
CA THR A 218 -11.69 -10.32 -0.11
C THR A 218 -13.13 -9.88 -0.28
N GLN A 219 -13.77 -9.38 0.77
CA GLN A 219 -15.14 -8.89 0.67
C GLN A 219 -15.23 -7.50 0.01
N ALA A 220 -14.16 -6.71 0.02
CA ALA A 220 -14.17 -5.35 -0.49
C ALA A 220 -13.82 -5.27 -1.99
N ASN A 221 -14.22 -4.17 -2.62
CA ASN A 221 -13.77 -3.81 -3.96
C ASN A 221 -12.87 -2.59 -3.84
N ILE A 222 -11.55 -2.81 -3.82
CA ILE A 222 -10.55 -1.74 -3.62
C ILE A 222 -9.67 -1.61 -4.87
N THR A 223 -9.02 -0.46 -5.02
CA THR A 223 -8.09 -0.22 -6.14
C THR A 223 -7.00 -1.28 -6.17
N GLY A 224 -6.93 -2.05 -7.26
CA GLY A 224 -5.94 -3.11 -7.46
C GLY A 224 -6.30 -4.48 -6.85
N LEU A 225 -7.42 -4.61 -6.12
CA LEU A 225 -7.89 -5.90 -5.59
C LEU A 225 -9.43 -5.96 -5.63
N PRO A 226 -10.02 -6.61 -6.65
CA PRO A 226 -11.47 -6.68 -6.79
C PRO A 226 -12.11 -7.63 -5.77
N SER A 227 -13.41 -7.47 -5.55
CA SER A 227 -14.16 -8.35 -4.64
C SER A 227 -14.06 -9.83 -5.07
N GLY A 228 -13.87 -10.72 -4.09
CA GLY A 228 -13.63 -12.15 -4.29
C GLY A 228 -12.14 -12.52 -4.40
N LYS A 229 -11.23 -11.55 -4.50
CA LYS A 229 -9.77 -11.77 -4.56
C LYS A 229 -9.06 -11.50 -3.24
N GLY A 230 -7.90 -12.09 -3.03
CA GLY A 230 -7.06 -11.84 -1.84
C GLY A 230 -7.25 -12.87 -0.71
N SER A 231 -7.87 -14.00 -1.03
CA SER A 231 -8.05 -15.14 -0.11
C SER A 231 -6.87 -16.12 -0.11
N ASN A 232 -5.91 -15.94 -1.02
CA ASN A 232 -4.74 -16.77 -1.20
C ASN A 232 -3.50 -15.89 -1.46
N VAL A 233 -2.32 -16.52 -1.41
CA VAL A 233 -1.04 -15.81 -1.56
C VAL A 233 -0.84 -15.22 -2.95
N ASP A 234 -1.34 -15.88 -4.00
CA ASP A 234 -1.14 -15.44 -5.39
C ASP A 234 -1.89 -14.14 -5.67
N ASP A 235 -3.17 -14.06 -5.29
CA ASP A 235 -3.98 -12.83 -5.43
C ASP A 235 -3.35 -11.65 -4.66
N LEU A 236 -2.80 -11.92 -3.47
CA LEU A 236 -2.15 -10.89 -2.65
C LEU A 236 -0.78 -10.49 -3.22
N ALA A 237 -0.02 -11.44 -3.74
CA ALA A 237 1.26 -11.19 -4.39
C ALA A 237 1.09 -10.35 -5.66
N GLU A 238 0.07 -10.63 -6.48
CA GLU A 238 -0.30 -9.82 -7.63
C GLU A 238 -0.68 -8.39 -7.20
N PHE A 239 -1.55 -8.25 -6.19
CA PHE A 239 -1.92 -6.95 -5.64
C PHE A 239 -0.72 -6.15 -5.12
N PHE A 240 0.19 -6.80 -4.39
CA PHE A 240 1.42 -6.17 -3.91
C PHE A 240 2.33 -5.76 -5.06
N CYS A 241 2.54 -6.63 -6.05
CA CYS A 241 3.41 -6.32 -7.19
C CYS A 241 2.87 -5.16 -8.01
N ASN A 242 1.57 -5.13 -8.30
CA ASN A 242 0.93 -3.99 -8.97
C ASN A 242 1.13 -2.69 -8.19
N HIS A 243 1.04 -2.73 -6.86
CA HIS A 243 1.34 -1.57 -6.02
C HIS A 243 2.81 -1.15 -6.09
N VAL A 244 3.75 -2.10 -6.04
CA VAL A 244 5.19 -1.80 -6.17
C VAL A 244 5.47 -1.14 -7.51
N ILE A 245 4.96 -1.67 -8.62
CA ILE A 245 5.09 -1.09 -9.96
C ILE A 245 4.52 0.33 -9.96
N ASN A 246 3.31 0.53 -9.43
CA ASN A 246 2.67 1.83 -9.35
C ASN A 246 3.52 2.86 -8.59
N ILE A 247 4.06 2.52 -7.42
CA ILE A 247 4.93 3.42 -6.64
C ILE A 247 6.23 3.72 -7.37
N ARG A 248 6.86 2.72 -7.98
CA ARG A 248 8.12 2.91 -8.74
C ARG A 248 7.89 3.83 -9.94
N ASN A 249 6.81 3.62 -10.69
CA ASN A 249 6.44 4.46 -11.83
C ASN A 249 6.10 5.88 -11.38
N PHE A 250 5.32 6.02 -10.29
CA PHE A 250 4.97 7.33 -9.73
C PHE A 250 6.21 8.15 -9.38
N VAL A 251 7.22 7.54 -8.74
CA VAL A 251 8.47 8.25 -8.41
C VAL A 251 9.33 8.52 -9.65
N ALA A 252 9.31 7.65 -10.65
CA ALA A 252 9.98 7.89 -11.93
C ALA A 252 9.36 9.10 -12.68
N GLU A 253 8.04 9.25 -12.62
CA GLU A 253 7.30 10.39 -13.19
C GLU A 253 7.49 11.69 -12.37
N HIS A 254 7.81 11.56 -11.09
CA HIS A 254 8.00 12.66 -10.15
C HIS A 254 9.39 12.61 -9.48
N PRO A 255 10.49 12.89 -10.21
CA PRO A 255 11.86 12.68 -9.75
C PRO A 255 12.32 13.59 -8.62
N SER A 256 11.48 14.54 -8.19
CA SER A 256 11.69 15.31 -6.95
C SER A 256 11.48 14.47 -5.69
N HIS A 257 10.79 13.34 -5.80
CA HIS A 257 10.67 12.37 -4.73
C HIS A 257 11.90 11.47 -4.62
N ALA A 258 12.17 11.04 -3.39
CA ALA A 258 13.04 9.89 -3.13
C ALA A 258 12.19 8.66 -2.81
N LEU A 259 12.66 7.46 -3.16
CA LEU A 259 11.97 6.19 -2.86
C LEU A 259 12.89 5.19 -2.15
N VAL A 260 12.79 5.10 -0.83
CA VAL A 260 13.55 4.15 -0.03
C VAL A 260 12.80 2.82 0.04
N GLU A 261 13.35 1.77 -0.56
CA GLU A 261 12.82 0.40 -0.48
C GLU A 261 13.52 -0.39 0.64
N ILE A 262 12.78 -1.06 1.53
CA ILE A 262 13.34 -1.76 2.71
C ILE A 262 12.79 -3.17 2.80
N GLU A 263 13.68 -4.17 2.82
CA GLU A 263 13.31 -5.53 3.21
C GLU A 263 13.28 -5.64 4.74
N MET A 264 12.09 -5.88 5.30
CA MET A 264 11.85 -5.83 6.74
C MET A 264 12.53 -6.98 7.50
N THR A 265 12.81 -8.08 6.80
CA THR A 265 13.42 -9.28 7.38
C THR A 265 14.93 -9.37 7.15
N ASP A 266 15.52 -8.37 6.46
CA ASP A 266 16.95 -8.31 6.23
C ASP A 266 17.69 -8.10 7.57
N PRO A 267 18.63 -8.99 7.94
CA PRO A 267 19.43 -8.82 9.15
C PRO A 267 20.24 -7.51 9.15
N MET A 268 20.50 -6.92 7.98
CA MET A 268 21.21 -5.65 7.80
C MET A 268 20.28 -4.43 7.74
N ALA A 269 18.96 -4.60 7.92
CA ALA A 269 18.00 -3.51 7.84
C ALA A 269 18.33 -2.35 8.80
N GLY A 270 18.79 -2.65 10.02
CA GLY A 270 19.17 -1.62 11.00
C GLY A 270 20.33 -0.73 10.54
N GLU A 271 21.42 -1.34 10.06
CA GLU A 271 22.58 -0.60 9.53
C GLU A 271 22.18 0.22 8.29
N ARG A 272 21.39 -0.38 7.41
CA ARG A 272 20.90 0.29 6.21
C ARG A 272 20.05 1.52 6.56
N LEU A 273 19.12 1.37 7.49
CA LEU A 273 18.28 2.46 7.96
C LEU A 273 19.09 3.57 8.64
N GLU A 274 20.11 3.21 9.43
CA GLU A 274 21.04 4.19 10.01
C GLU A 274 21.78 4.97 8.94
N ARG A 275 22.29 4.27 7.92
CA ARG A 275 22.99 4.91 6.81
C ARG A 275 22.09 5.89 6.06
N ILE A 276 20.84 5.51 5.81
CA ILE A 276 19.88 6.29 5.03
C ILE A 276 19.32 7.48 5.83
N PHE A 277 18.79 7.22 7.03
CA PHE A 277 18.06 8.22 7.80
C PHE A 277 18.90 8.91 8.88
N GLY A 278 20.11 8.42 9.18
CA GLY A 278 20.96 8.96 10.25
C GLY A 278 20.47 8.64 11.66
N ILE A 279 19.56 7.67 11.80
CA ILE A 279 19.03 7.20 13.09
C ILE A 279 19.78 5.93 13.48
N LYS A 280 20.33 5.88 14.70
CA LYS A 280 21.15 4.75 15.17
C LYS A 280 20.51 3.38 14.89
N GLN A 281 21.27 2.42 14.38
CA GLN A 281 20.75 1.07 14.11
C GLN A 281 20.15 0.39 15.35
N SER A 282 20.58 0.77 16.55
CA SER A 282 20.02 0.28 17.83
C SER A 282 18.55 0.65 18.02
N CYS A 283 18.04 1.64 17.28
CA CYS A 283 16.62 2.00 17.23
C CYS A 283 15.79 1.03 16.40
N TRP A 284 16.42 0.23 15.52
CA TRP A 284 15.73 -0.75 14.72
C TRP A 284 15.44 -2.00 15.54
N GLN A 285 14.15 -2.25 15.76
CA GLN A 285 13.70 -3.42 16.50
C GLN A 285 12.44 -3.99 15.84
N GLN A 286 12.30 -5.32 15.90
CA GLN A 286 11.08 -5.96 15.46
C GLN A 286 9.97 -5.69 16.49
N GLN A 287 9.02 -4.84 16.11
CA GLN A 287 7.84 -4.52 16.91
C GLN A 287 6.60 -5.25 16.38
N ASN A 288 5.57 -5.39 17.23
CA ASN A 288 4.28 -6.00 16.87
C ASN A 288 4.39 -7.47 16.42
N LYS A 289 5.22 -8.25 17.13
CA LYS A 289 5.27 -9.71 16.99
C LYS A 289 3.89 -10.29 17.31
N ASN A 290 3.39 -11.21 16.48
CA ASN A 290 2.13 -11.89 16.78
C ASN A 290 2.32 -12.73 18.05
N PRO A 291 1.57 -12.50 19.14
CA PRO A 291 1.75 -13.24 20.39
C PRO A 291 1.41 -14.73 20.27
N VAL A 292 0.66 -15.13 19.24
CA VAL A 292 0.38 -16.54 18.93
C VAL A 292 1.63 -17.23 18.35
N LEU A 293 2.50 -16.47 17.67
CA LEU A 293 3.72 -16.98 17.04
C LEU A 293 4.98 -16.75 17.90
N HIS A 294 4.92 -15.82 18.84
CA HIS A 294 6.05 -15.46 19.71
C HIS A 294 5.56 -15.23 21.15
N THR A 295 6.12 -15.96 22.11
CA THR A 295 5.69 -15.97 23.53
C THR A 295 6.04 -14.71 24.32
N GLU A 296 6.74 -13.74 23.71
CA GLU A 296 7.16 -12.49 24.35
C GLU A 296 6.05 -11.43 24.29
N LYS A 297 5.73 -10.81 25.43
CA LYS A 297 4.83 -9.65 25.48
C LYS A 297 5.51 -8.45 24.84
N SER A 298 4.92 -7.91 23.77
CA SER A 298 5.37 -6.63 23.19
C SER A 298 4.86 -5.45 24.03
N ASP A 299 5.73 -4.49 24.33
CA ASP A 299 5.31 -3.22 24.92
C ASP A 299 4.32 -2.49 24.00
N LYS A 300 3.35 -1.80 24.60
CA LYS A 300 2.40 -0.97 23.83
C LYS A 300 3.15 0.22 23.23
N VAL A 301 3.42 0.15 21.94
CA VAL A 301 3.92 1.27 21.15
C VAL A 301 2.84 2.36 21.12
N ARG A 302 3.20 3.61 21.43
CA ARG A 302 2.29 4.77 21.30
C ARG A 302 1.98 4.98 19.82
N ASN A 303 0.78 5.46 19.48
CA ASN A 303 0.41 5.68 18.08
C ASN A 303 1.02 6.95 17.49
N THR A 304 1.50 7.86 18.33
CA THR A 304 2.25 9.04 17.94
C THR A 304 3.41 9.26 18.91
N CYS A 305 4.47 9.85 18.38
CA CYS A 305 5.56 10.40 19.18
C CYS A 305 5.84 11.82 18.75
N TYR A 306 6.11 12.63 19.77
CA TYR A 306 6.60 14.00 19.64
C TYR A 306 7.93 14.05 20.41
N PRO A 307 8.96 14.74 19.89
CA PRO A 307 10.17 15.03 20.64
C PRO A 307 9.87 15.88 21.88
#